data_AF-A0A814N2Q8-F1
#
_entry.id   AF-A0A814N2Q8-F1
#
_cell.length_a   1.000
_cell.length_b   1.000
_cell.length_c   1.000
_cell.angle_alpha   90.00
_cell.angle_beta   90.00
_cell.angle_gamma   90.00
#
_symmetry.space_group_name_H-M   'P 1'
#
loop_
_entity.id
_entity.type
_entity.pdbx_description
1 polymer ?
#
loop_
_entity_poly.entity_id
_entity_poly.type
_entity_poly.pdbx_seq_one_letter_code
_entity_poly.pdbx_strand_id
1 'polypeptide(L)'
;MGLGTSKILPELQEIHFSPGNDEVFQPVPLPIDTDGFITAFSVDQEEGILKFFEKHGVVVVANVLAKEQCQRSIDGVWRILQEMFNPDIRRDQPETWSYKWSSVSKFGILGNDR
;
A
#
# COMPACT_ATOMS: atom_id res chain seq x y z
N MET A 1 36.71 -52.12 -9.33
CA MET A 1 35.50 -51.66 -10.01
C MET A 1 34.97 -50.46 -9.25
N GLY A 2 35.26 -49.25 -9.75
CA GLY A 2 34.78 -48.00 -9.17
C GLY A 2 33.86 -47.32 -10.17
N LEU A 3 32.65 -46.99 -9.71
CA LEU A 3 31.63 -46.10 -10.29
C LEU A 3 30.62 -45.93 -9.13
N GLY A 4 30.16 -44.77 -8.70
CA GLY A 4 30.40 -43.38 -9.06
C GLY A 4 29.55 -42.59 -8.05
N THR A 5 30.13 -41.55 -7.47
CA THR A 5 29.47 -40.65 -6.51
C THR A 5 28.25 -39.96 -7.14
N SER A 6 27.06 -40.12 -6.57
CA SER A 6 25.99 -39.13 -6.72
C SER A 6 25.91 -38.35 -5.42
N LYS A 7 26.53 -37.17 -5.41
CA LYS A 7 26.42 -36.19 -4.32
C LYS A 7 25.00 -35.66 -4.31
N ILE A 8 24.17 -36.16 -3.40
CA ILE A 8 22.92 -35.50 -3.04
C ILE A 8 23.30 -34.31 -2.18
N LEU A 9 22.98 -33.10 -2.64
CA LEU A 9 23.24 -31.84 -1.95
C LEU A 9 22.46 -31.81 -0.62
N PRO A 10 23.08 -31.46 0.52
CA PRO A 10 22.37 -31.28 1.77
C PRO A 10 21.67 -29.91 1.77
N GLU A 11 20.50 -29.88 2.42
CA GLU A 11 19.71 -28.68 2.74
C GLU A 11 18.87 -28.06 1.62
N LEU A 12 17.83 -28.78 1.20
CA LEU A 12 16.52 -28.14 1.06
C LEU A 12 15.87 -28.22 2.45
N GLN A 13 15.91 -27.12 3.21
CA GLN A 13 15.12 -27.01 4.43
C GLN A 13 13.66 -27.21 4.04
N GLU A 14 13.03 -28.23 4.63
CA GLU A 14 11.61 -28.49 4.46
C GLU A 14 10.84 -27.21 4.82
N ILE A 15 10.04 -26.72 3.88
CA ILE A 15 9.15 -25.59 4.11
C ILE A 15 8.20 -26.01 5.25
N HIS A 16 8.49 -25.53 6.45
CA HIS A 16 7.58 -25.62 7.59
C HIS A 16 6.36 -24.75 7.25
N PHE A 17 5.31 -25.39 6.74
CA PHE A 17 3.98 -24.80 6.77
C PHE A 17 3.53 -24.78 8.23
N SER A 18 3.74 -23.65 8.91
CA SER A 18 3.18 -23.42 10.23
C SER A 18 1.65 -23.52 10.10
N PRO A 19 0.98 -24.43 10.83
CA PRO A 19 -0.47 -24.47 10.85
C PRO A 19 -0.95 -23.15 11.45
N GLY A 20 -1.53 -22.30 10.61
CA GLY A 20 -2.20 -21.03 10.94
C GLY A 20 -1.69 -20.37 12.21
N ASN A 21 -0.67 -19.52 12.10
CA ASN A 21 -0.22 -18.70 13.22
C ASN A 21 -1.42 -17.98 13.84
N ASP A 22 -1.83 -18.40 15.03
CA ASP A 22 -2.55 -17.59 16.04
C ASP A 22 -1.67 -16.43 16.53
N GLU A 23 -0.74 -15.94 15.70
CA GLU A 23 0.05 -14.75 16.01
C GLU A 23 -0.88 -13.56 15.89
N VAL A 24 -1.33 -13.12 17.06
CA VAL A 24 -1.98 -11.83 17.23
C VAL A 24 -1.05 -10.78 16.62
N PHE A 25 -1.46 -10.19 15.49
CA PHE A 25 -0.72 -9.10 14.85
C PHE A 25 -0.51 -7.98 15.87
N GLN A 26 0.75 -7.75 16.23
CA GLN A 26 1.17 -6.62 17.06
C GLN A 26 1.69 -5.53 16.13
N PRO A 27 0.92 -4.46 15.86
CA PRO A 27 1.40 -3.39 15.00
C PRO A 27 2.62 -2.72 15.62
N VAL A 28 3.71 -2.66 14.86
CA VAL A 28 4.87 -1.86 15.24
C VAL A 28 4.55 -0.39 14.93
N PRO A 29 4.52 0.51 15.94
CA PRO A 29 4.22 1.91 15.69
C PRO A 29 5.32 2.54 14.83
N LEU A 30 4.89 3.32 13.84
CA LEU A 30 5.81 4.09 13.00
C LEU A 30 6.20 5.41 13.69
N PRO A 31 7.43 5.89 13.49
CA PRO A 31 7.83 7.22 13.95
C PRO A 31 6.92 8.32 13.38
N ILE A 32 6.48 9.21 14.25
CA ILE A 32 5.66 10.38 13.89
C ILE A 32 6.49 11.67 13.95
N ASP A 33 6.15 12.63 13.10
CA ASP A 33 6.70 13.97 13.10
C ASP A 33 5.96 14.91 14.09
N THR A 34 6.34 16.20 14.08
CA THR A 34 5.76 17.22 14.96
C THR A 34 4.31 17.54 14.67
N ASP A 35 3.84 17.24 13.45
CA ASP A 35 2.47 17.50 13.01
C ASP A 35 1.56 16.28 13.20
N GLY A 36 2.12 15.18 13.74
CA GLY A 36 1.39 13.94 14.03
C GLY A 36 1.26 13.01 12.82
N PHE A 37 1.99 13.26 11.73
CA PHE A 37 2.06 12.37 10.57
C PHE A 37 3.25 11.41 10.68
N ILE A 38 3.26 10.34 9.88
CA ILE A 38 4.43 9.46 9.77
C ILE A 38 5.60 10.28 9.23
N THR A 39 6.79 10.12 9.81
CA THR A 39 8.00 10.81 9.35
C THR A 39 8.19 10.63 7.84
N ALA A 40 8.20 11.75 7.12
CA ALA A 40 8.35 11.78 5.68
C ALA A 40 9.77 12.18 5.26
N PHE A 41 10.17 11.69 4.09
CA PHE A 41 11.46 11.97 3.47
C PHE A 41 11.28 12.84 2.22
N SER A 42 12.28 13.64 1.91
CA SER A 42 12.44 14.20 0.57
C SER A 42 13.02 13.14 -0.37
N VAL A 43 12.75 13.27 -1.67
CA VAL A 43 13.14 12.28 -2.69
C VAL A 43 14.65 12.07 -2.79
N ASP A 44 15.44 13.07 -2.43
CA ASP A 44 16.91 13.06 -2.44
C ASP A 44 17.53 12.35 -1.22
N GLN A 45 16.73 11.96 -0.21
CA GLN A 45 17.21 11.30 0.99
C GLN A 45 17.30 9.77 0.85
N GLU A 46 17.92 9.29 -0.24
CA GLU A 46 17.94 7.88 -0.65
C GLU A 46 18.38 6.90 0.45
N GLU A 47 19.50 7.18 1.13
CA GLU A 47 19.99 6.32 2.22
C GLU A 47 19.02 6.26 3.41
N GLY A 48 18.35 7.38 3.71
CA GLY A 48 17.37 7.46 4.79
C GLY A 48 16.12 6.64 4.46
N ILE A 49 15.65 6.76 3.22
CA ILE A 49 14.52 6.00 2.69
C ILE A 49 14.82 4.50 2.76
N LEU A 50 15.99 4.06 2.30
CA LEU A 50 16.37 2.64 2.30
C LEU A 50 16.42 2.09 3.73
N LYS A 51 17.14 2.75 4.65
CA LYS A 51 17.23 2.31 6.05
C LYS A 51 15.88 2.27 6.74
N PHE A 52 15.01 3.24 6.47
CA PHE A 52 13.67 3.28 7.04
C PHE A 52 12.81 2.14 6.50
N PHE A 53 12.85 1.90 5.19
CA PHE A 53 12.14 0.80 4.54
C PHE A 53 12.62 -0.57 5.03
N GLU A 54 13.92 -0.80 5.15
CA GLU A 54 14.47 -2.06 5.68
C GLU A 54 14.00 -2.36 7.11
N LYS A 55 13.82 -1.31 7.93
CA LYS A 55 13.38 -1.45 9.32
C LYS A 55 11.86 -1.58 9.46
N HIS A 56 11.10 -0.85 8.65
CA HIS A 56 9.66 -0.66 8.87
C HIS A 56 8.77 -1.24 7.76
N GLY A 57 9.33 -1.62 6.62
CA GLY A 57 8.60 -2.18 5.46
C GLY A 57 7.76 -1.18 4.67
N VAL A 58 7.80 0.11 5.03
CA VAL A 58 7.06 1.20 4.39
C VAL A 58 7.84 2.50 4.53
N VAL A 59 7.62 3.46 3.64
CA VAL A 59 8.20 4.80 3.69
C VAL A 59 7.21 5.84 3.17
N VAL A 60 7.27 7.06 3.69
CA VAL A 60 6.51 8.20 3.18
C VAL A 60 7.49 9.16 2.50
N VAL A 61 7.26 9.48 1.23
CA VAL A 61 8.03 10.50 0.50
C VAL A 61 7.13 11.70 0.29
N ALA A 62 7.51 12.85 0.85
CA ALA A 62 6.76 14.09 0.77
C ALA A 62 7.07 14.85 -0.52
N ASN A 63 6.15 15.72 -0.92
CA ASN A 63 6.32 16.68 -2.01
C ASN A 63 6.70 16.07 -3.38
N VAL A 64 6.31 14.80 -3.61
CA VAL A 64 6.52 14.11 -4.90
C VAL A 64 5.65 14.71 -6.01
N LEU A 65 4.45 15.16 -5.66
CA LEU A 65 3.52 15.80 -6.57
C LEU A 65 3.26 17.23 -6.14
N ALA A 66 3.31 18.15 -7.10
CA ALA A 66 2.87 19.52 -6.89
C ALA A 66 1.35 19.55 -6.64
N LYS A 67 0.89 20.58 -5.93
CA LYS A 67 -0.51 20.78 -5.56
C LYS A 67 -1.46 20.69 -6.75
N GLU A 68 -1.05 21.26 -7.89
CA GLU A 68 -1.83 21.26 -9.13
C GLU A 68 -1.95 19.85 -9.71
N GLN A 69 -0.92 19.01 -9.56
CA GLN A 69 -0.95 17.61 -9.99
C GLN A 69 -1.89 16.80 -9.12
N CYS A 70 -1.85 17.00 -7.80
CA CYS A 70 -2.81 16.41 -6.87
C CYS A 70 -4.24 16.81 -7.22
N GLN A 71 -4.47 18.10 -7.51
CA GLN A 71 -5.81 18.58 -7.85
C GLN A 71 -6.33 17.95 -9.15
N ARG A 72 -5.49 17.84 -10.19
CA ARG A 72 -5.86 17.13 -11.42
C ARG A 72 -6.23 15.67 -11.19
N SER A 73 -5.51 14.96 -10.32
CA SER A 73 -5.85 13.58 -9.97
C SER A 73 -7.19 13.49 -9.25
N ILE A 74 -7.45 14.40 -8.30
CA ILE A 74 -8.73 14.48 -7.59
C ILE A 74 -9.87 14.74 -8.58
N ASP A 75 -9.73 15.73 -9.45
CA ASP A 75 -10.75 16.07 -10.45
C ASP A 75 -10.99 14.92 -11.43
N GLY A 76 -9.94 14.20 -11.80
CA GLY A 76 -10.03 13.01 -12.65
C GLY A 76 -10.88 11.90 -12.03
N VAL A 77 -10.68 11.61 -10.74
CA VAL A 77 -11.48 10.61 -10.00
C VAL A 77 -12.95 11.04 -9.96
N TRP A 78 -13.22 12.30 -9.62
CA TRP A 78 -14.60 12.81 -9.55
C TRP A 78 -15.31 12.79 -10.89
N ARG A 79 -14.60 13.15 -11.97
CA ARG A 79 -15.14 13.06 -13.32
C ARG A 79 -15.52 11.63 -13.67
N ILE A 80 -14.67 10.64 -13.37
CA ILE A 80 -14.98 9.22 -13.60
C ILE A 80 -16.23 8.80 -12.82
N LEU A 81 -16.32 9.16 -11.53
CA LEU A 81 -17.48 8.83 -10.70
C LEU A 81 -18.78 9.43 -11.25
N GLN A 82 -18.74 10.69 -11.67
CA GLN A 82 -19.91 11.41 -12.17
C GLN A 82 -20.33 10.96 -13.56
N GLU A 83 -19.38 10.79 -14.49
CA GLU A 83 -19.67 10.46 -15.88
C GLU A 83 -19.99 8.98 -16.06
N MET A 84 -19.33 8.08 -15.34
CA MET A 84 -19.45 6.64 -15.57
C MET A 84 -20.42 5.91 -14.63
N PHE A 85 -20.67 6.44 -13.43
CA PHE A 85 -21.39 5.68 -12.40
C PHE A 85 -22.64 6.39 -11.89
N ASN A 86 -22.51 7.62 -11.42
CA ASN A 86 -23.63 8.36 -10.83
C ASN A 86 -23.47 9.88 -11.04
N PRO A 87 -24.23 10.50 -11.97
CA PRO A 87 -24.16 11.94 -12.21
C PRO A 87 -24.67 12.78 -11.03
N ASP A 88 -25.36 12.18 -10.05
CA ASP A 88 -25.88 12.85 -8.87
C ASP A 88 -24.87 12.89 -7.71
N ILE A 89 -23.72 12.23 -7.83
CA ILE A 89 -22.69 12.30 -6.80
C ILE A 89 -22.04 13.70 -6.78
N ARG A 90 -21.83 14.24 -5.58
CA ARG A 90 -21.29 15.59 -5.35
C ARG A 90 -20.09 15.54 -4.41
N ARG A 91 -18.98 16.16 -4.83
CA ARG A 91 -17.70 16.15 -4.10
C ARG A 91 -17.78 16.76 -2.70
N ASP A 92 -18.64 17.75 -2.53
CA ASP A 92 -18.80 18.56 -1.33
C ASP A 92 -19.98 18.14 -0.45
N GLN A 93 -20.73 17.11 -0.85
CA GLN A 93 -21.92 16.61 -0.15
C GLN A 93 -21.77 15.11 0.14
N PRO A 94 -21.11 14.73 1.26
CA PRO A 94 -20.82 13.34 1.61
C PRO A 94 -22.05 12.43 1.65
N GLU A 95 -23.23 12.98 1.94
CA GLU A 95 -24.50 12.27 1.93
C GLU A 95 -24.80 11.63 0.56
N THR A 96 -24.35 12.26 -0.53
CA THR A 96 -24.54 11.76 -1.90
C THR A 96 -23.65 10.56 -2.23
N TRP A 97 -22.62 10.27 -1.41
CA TRP A 97 -21.66 9.19 -1.69
C TRP A 97 -22.22 7.81 -1.32
N SER A 98 -23.21 7.76 -0.44
CA SER A 98 -23.81 6.52 0.07
C SER A 98 -24.61 5.74 -0.98
N TYR A 99 -25.13 6.44 -2.00
CA TYR A 99 -25.99 5.85 -3.01
C TYR A 99 -25.22 5.65 -4.32
N LYS A 100 -25.01 4.38 -4.70
CA LYS A 100 -24.31 3.97 -5.93
C LYS A 100 -22.86 4.46 -6.01
N TRP A 101 -22.12 4.44 -4.90
CA TRP A 101 -20.67 4.44 -4.99
C TRP A 101 -20.24 3.27 -5.86
N SER A 102 -19.38 3.54 -6.83
CA SER A 102 -18.90 2.51 -7.73
C SER A 102 -18.15 1.44 -6.94
N SER A 103 -18.47 0.15 -7.14
CA SER A 103 -17.61 -0.96 -6.69
C SER A 103 -16.35 -0.97 -7.57
N VAL A 104 -15.46 -0.01 -7.32
CA VAL A 104 -14.18 0.20 -8.04
C VAL A 104 -13.06 -0.65 -7.45
N SER A 105 -13.37 -1.60 -6.57
CA SER A 105 -12.41 -2.62 -6.11
C SER A 105 -11.74 -3.34 -7.29
N LYS A 106 -12.44 -3.47 -8.42
CA LYS A 106 -11.91 -4.02 -9.69
C LYS A 106 -10.93 -3.11 -10.45
N PHE A 107 -10.86 -1.81 -10.14
CA PHE A 107 -9.93 -0.86 -10.74
C PHE A 107 -8.65 -0.64 -9.90
N GLY A 108 -8.43 -1.45 -8.86
CA GLY A 108 -7.23 -1.37 -8.01
C GLY A 108 -7.30 -0.30 -6.92
N ILE A 109 -8.46 0.34 -6.71
CA ILE A 109 -8.72 1.13 -5.50
C ILE A 109 -9.02 0.13 -4.37
N LEU A 110 -7.96 -0.27 -3.65
CA LEU A 110 -8.04 -1.21 -2.54
C LEU A 110 -8.54 -0.48 -1.29
N GLY A 111 -9.69 -0.91 -0.76
CA GLY A 111 -10.30 -0.31 0.42
C GLY A 111 -11.61 -0.99 0.83
N ASN A 112 -11.48 -2.25 1.27
CA ASN A 112 -12.42 -3.02 2.10
C ASN A 112 -13.85 -3.26 1.56
N ASP A 113 -14.03 -4.39 0.88
CA ASP A 113 -15.33 -5.08 0.83
C ASP A 113 -15.64 -5.63 2.24
N ARG A 114 -16.55 -4.98 2.96
CA ARG A 114 -17.36 -5.61 4.01
C ARG A 114 -18.81 -5.17 3.88
#